data_AF-A0A7J9YMC5-F1
#
_entry.id   AF-A0A7J9YMC5-F1
#
_cell.length_a   1.000
_cell.length_b   1.000
_cell.length_c   1.000
_cell.angle_alpha   90.00
_cell.angle_beta   90.00
_cell.angle_gamma   90.00
#
_symmetry.space_group_name_H-M   'P 1'
#
loop_
_entity.id
_entity.type
_entity.pdbx_description
1 polymer ?
#
loop_
_entity_poly.entity_id
_entity_poly.type
_entity_poly.pdbx_seq_one_letter_code
_entity_poly.pdbx_strand_id
1 'polypeptide(L)'
;MTDIGVAIEALRSDARIWEQAAEDLADPASAVGPLALNGSPDVMMYGADIGIDTTYNESRAAIEDLLGKAVGYFRELADTLVSVAANYEEGEAEGATGFRQRESALEGE
;
A
#
# COMPACT_ATOMS: atom_id res chain seq x y z
N MET A 1 -29.34 -2.10 1.49
CA MET A 1 -27.96 -1.77 1.08
C MET A 1 -28.08 -0.68 0.04
N THR A 2 -27.64 0.54 0.34
CA THR A 2 -27.64 1.67 -0.61
C THR A 2 -26.48 1.49 -1.59
N ASP A 3 -26.56 2.13 -2.76
CA ASP A 3 -25.46 2.13 -3.76
C ASP A 3 -24.14 2.67 -3.15
N ILE A 4 -24.27 3.63 -2.22
CA ILE A 4 -23.17 4.20 -1.43
C ILE A 4 -22.55 3.14 -0.50
N GLY A 5 -23.36 2.35 0.20
CA GLY A 5 -22.85 1.25 1.04
C GLY A 5 -22.04 0.22 0.26
N VAL A 6 -22.47 -0.13 -0.95
CA VAL A 6 -21.73 -1.03 -1.85
C VAL A 6 -20.39 -0.41 -2.27
N ALA A 7 -20.37 0.88 -2.60
CA ALA A 7 -19.15 1.59 -2.95
C ALA A 7 -18.15 1.67 -1.77
N ILE A 8 -18.62 1.91 -0.54
CA ILE A 8 -17.79 1.92 0.67
C ILE A 8 -17.15 0.54 0.91
N GLU A 9 -17.92 -0.54 0.78
CA GLU A 9 -17.40 -1.89 0.92
C GLU A 9 -16.37 -2.22 -0.17
N ALA A 10 -16.59 -1.76 -1.41
CA ALA A 10 -15.64 -1.91 -2.50
C ALA A 10 -14.32 -1.18 -2.19
N LEU A 11 -14.36 0.07 -1.74
CA LEU A 11 -13.16 0.84 -1.37
C LEU A 11 -12.35 0.12 -0.27
N ARG A 12 -13.03 -0.41 0.75
CA ARG A 12 -12.39 -1.20 1.82
C ARG A 12 -11.86 -2.54 1.34
N SER A 13 -12.51 -3.15 0.37
CA SER A 13 -12.02 -4.38 -0.26
C SER A 13 -10.73 -4.10 -1.03
N ASP A 14 -10.71 -3.06 -1.86
CA ASP A 14 -9.55 -2.66 -2.65
C ASP A 14 -8.39 -2.25 -1.75
N ALA A 15 -8.65 -1.52 -0.65
CA ALA A 15 -7.63 -1.18 0.33
C ALA A 15 -6.94 -2.42 0.91
N ARG A 16 -7.69 -3.48 1.22
CA ARG A 16 -7.12 -4.74 1.71
C ARG A 16 -6.28 -5.45 0.67
N ILE A 17 -6.65 -5.36 -0.61
CA ILE A 17 -5.84 -5.93 -1.71
C ILE A 17 -4.50 -5.21 -1.80
N TRP A 18 -4.49 -3.89 -1.67
CA TRP A 18 -3.25 -3.11 -1.69
C TRP A 18 -2.38 -3.36 -0.46
N GLU A 19 -2.96 -3.51 0.74
CA GLU A 19 -2.19 -3.89 1.93
C GLU A 19 -1.59 -5.30 1.76
N GLN A 20 -2.36 -6.26 1.24
CA GLN A 20 -1.83 -7.60 0.96
C GLN A 20 -0.69 -7.55 -0.06
N ALA A 21 -0.82 -6.74 -1.11
CA ALA A 21 0.25 -6.56 -2.09
C ALA A 21 1.52 -5.96 -1.46
N ALA A 22 1.39 -5.10 -0.45
CA ALA A 22 2.52 -4.58 0.32
C ALA A 22 3.17 -5.68 1.17
N GLU A 23 2.38 -6.53 1.81
CA GLU A 23 2.86 -7.69 2.57
C GLU A 23 3.58 -8.71 1.69
N ASP A 24 3.04 -9.00 0.50
CA ASP A 24 3.59 -9.97 -0.45
C ASP A 24 4.99 -9.58 -0.97
N LEU A 25 5.36 -8.29 -0.86
CA LEU A 25 6.71 -7.81 -1.19
C LEU A 25 7.75 -8.05 -0.09
N ALA A 26 7.34 -8.45 1.12
CA ALA A 26 8.26 -8.73 2.22
C ALA A 26 9.21 -9.90 1.88
N ASP A 27 8.68 -10.95 1.26
CA ASP A 27 9.46 -12.13 0.87
C ASP A 27 10.54 -11.79 -0.17
N PRO A 28 10.21 -11.16 -1.32
CA PRO A 28 11.19 -10.66 -2.26
C PRO A 28 12.24 -9.73 -1.63
N ALA A 29 11.83 -8.79 -0.78
CA ALA A 29 12.76 -7.87 -0.12
C ALA A 29 13.74 -8.63 0.80
N SER A 30 13.25 -9.62 1.54
CA SER A 30 14.07 -10.48 2.39
C SER A 30 15.06 -11.34 1.60
N ALA A 31 14.71 -11.73 0.37
CA ALA A 31 15.54 -12.55 -0.49
C ALA A 31 16.68 -11.74 -1.14
N VAL A 32 16.44 -10.47 -1.48
CA VAL A 32 17.45 -9.59 -2.12
C VAL A 32 18.55 -9.19 -1.13
N GLY A 33 18.20 -8.96 0.14
CA GLY A 33 19.13 -8.55 1.19
C GLY A 33 20.42 -9.42 1.27
N PRO A 34 20.30 -10.74 1.45
CA PRO A 34 21.44 -11.67 1.58
C PRO A 34 22.25 -11.91 0.30
N LEU A 35 21.74 -11.53 -0.86
CA LEU A 35 22.41 -11.76 -2.15
C LEU A 35 23.61 -10.85 -2.39
N ALA A 36 23.98 -9.99 -1.45
CA ALA A 36 25.14 -9.13 -1.54
C ALA A 36 26.43 -9.96 -1.77
N LEU A 37 27.32 -9.44 -2.63
CA LEU A 37 28.63 -10.02 -2.82
C LEU A 37 29.53 -9.54 -1.67
N ASN A 38 29.51 -10.30 -0.58
CA ASN A 38 30.13 -9.96 0.72
C ASN A 38 31.64 -10.24 0.77
N GLY A 39 32.36 -9.99 -0.32
CA GLY A 39 33.80 -10.24 -0.34
C GLY A 39 34.19 -11.73 -0.25
N SER A 40 33.39 -12.63 -0.83
CA SER A 40 33.81 -14.02 -1.01
C SER A 40 35.16 -14.02 -1.76
N PRO A 41 36.21 -14.70 -1.23
CA PRO A 41 37.56 -14.60 -1.78
C PRO A 41 37.63 -14.98 -3.26
N ASP A 42 36.75 -15.87 -3.71
CA ASP A 42 36.69 -16.34 -5.10
C ASP A 42 36.13 -15.28 -6.08
N VAL A 43 35.26 -14.39 -5.60
CA VAL A 43 34.62 -13.34 -6.41
C VAL A 43 35.51 -12.09 -6.47
N MET A 44 36.15 -11.71 -5.35
CA MET A 44 37.02 -10.53 -5.30
C MET A 44 38.29 -10.65 -6.17
N MET A 45 38.78 -11.86 -6.43
CA MET A 45 40.02 -12.04 -7.21
C MET A 45 39.84 -11.79 -8.71
N TYR A 46 38.62 -11.97 -9.25
CA TYR A 46 38.32 -11.78 -10.68
C TYR A 46 37.32 -10.64 -10.95
N GLY A 47 36.39 -10.36 -10.03
CA GLY A 47 35.31 -9.38 -10.20
C GLY A 47 35.70 -7.94 -9.85
N ALA A 48 36.64 -7.75 -8.92
CA ALA A 48 37.10 -6.42 -8.50
C ALA A 48 37.84 -5.67 -9.62
N ASP A 49 38.60 -6.39 -10.47
CA ASP A 49 39.42 -5.80 -11.54
C ASP A 49 38.58 -5.29 -12.72
N ILE A 50 37.33 -5.75 -12.84
CA ILE A 50 36.37 -5.38 -13.91
C ILE A 50 35.12 -4.65 -13.39
N GLY A 51 35.03 -4.37 -12.09
CA GLY A 51 33.94 -3.60 -11.46
C GLY A 51 32.61 -4.33 -11.31
N ILE A 52 32.55 -5.65 -11.57
CA ILE A 52 31.32 -6.43 -11.56
C ILE A 52 30.69 -6.50 -10.17
N ASP A 53 31.51 -6.53 -9.12
CA ASP A 53 31.04 -6.59 -7.73
C ASP A 53 30.31 -5.30 -7.34
N THR A 54 30.84 -4.16 -7.77
CA THR A 54 30.23 -2.84 -7.55
C THR A 54 28.91 -2.74 -8.29
N THR A 55 28.90 -3.01 -9.60
CA THR A 55 27.68 -2.93 -10.43
C THR A 55 26.60 -3.88 -9.93
N TYR A 56 26.96 -5.09 -9.51
CA TYR A 56 26.01 -6.05 -8.96
C TYR A 56 25.43 -5.56 -7.62
N ASN A 57 26.28 -5.11 -6.69
CA ASN A 57 25.82 -4.63 -5.39
C ASN A 57 24.96 -3.35 -5.51
N GLU A 58 25.30 -2.44 -6.42
CA GLU A 58 24.48 -1.28 -6.77
C GLU A 58 23.12 -1.69 -7.34
N SER A 59 23.11 -2.66 -8.27
CA SER A 59 21.87 -3.18 -8.87
C SER A 59 20.98 -3.86 -7.82
N ARG A 60 21.58 -4.67 -6.93
CA ARG A 60 20.89 -5.27 -5.78
C ARG A 60 20.27 -4.20 -4.89
N ALA A 61 21.04 -3.18 -4.52
CA ALA A 61 20.56 -2.10 -3.66
C ALA A 61 19.43 -1.30 -4.33
N ALA A 62 19.49 -1.08 -5.65
CA ALA A 62 18.43 -0.42 -6.40
C ALA A 62 17.13 -1.26 -6.43
N ILE A 63 17.23 -2.59 -6.53
CA ILE A 63 16.07 -3.48 -6.43
C ILE A 63 15.47 -3.42 -5.02
N GLU A 64 16.31 -3.47 -3.99
CA GLU A 64 15.88 -3.37 -2.59
C GLU A 64 15.14 -2.05 -2.31
N ASP A 65 15.67 -0.93 -2.78
CA ASP A 65 15.03 0.38 -2.70
C ASP A 65 13.70 0.45 -3.47
N LEU A 66 13.64 -0.13 -4.67
CA LEU A 66 12.42 -0.14 -5.48
C LEU A 66 11.30 -0.97 -4.83
N LEU A 67 11.64 -2.12 -4.23
CA LEU A 67 10.71 -2.92 -3.44
C LEU A 67 10.20 -2.13 -2.22
N GLY A 68 11.09 -1.46 -1.49
CA GLY A 68 10.71 -0.61 -0.36
C GLY A 68 9.77 0.53 -0.76
N LYS A 69 10.03 1.19 -1.88
CA LYS A 69 9.14 2.24 -2.43
C LYS A 69 7.78 1.69 -2.83
N ALA A 70 7.74 0.52 -3.48
CA ALA A 70 6.49 -0.12 -3.87
C ALA A 70 5.61 -0.44 -2.65
N VAL A 71 6.21 -0.97 -1.57
CA VAL A 71 5.51 -1.18 -0.28
C VAL A 71 4.92 0.13 0.25
N GLY A 72 5.70 1.22 0.23
CA GLY A 72 5.24 2.53 0.66
C GLY A 72 4.02 3.02 -0.14
N TYR A 73 4.08 2.93 -1.48
CA TYR A 73 2.99 3.35 -2.35
C TYR A 73 1.72 2.52 -2.18
N PHE A 74 1.84 1.20 -2.00
CA PHE A 74 0.67 0.34 -1.78
C PHE A 74 -0.04 0.66 -0.46
N ARG A 75 0.72 0.91 0.61
CA ARG A 75 0.15 1.33 1.90
C ARG A 75 -0.52 2.70 1.83
N GLU A 76 0.14 3.68 1.20
CA GLU A 76 -0.44 5.01 1.01
C GLU A 76 -1.77 4.96 0.23
N LEU A 77 -1.84 4.10 -0.80
CA LEU A 77 -3.07 3.90 -1.56
C LEU A 77 -4.15 3.22 -0.70
N ALA A 78 -3.80 2.19 0.08
CA ALA A 78 -4.73 1.53 1.00
C ALA A 78 -5.31 2.51 2.02
N ASP A 79 -4.47 3.31 2.67
CA ASP A 79 -4.87 4.33 3.64
C ASP A 79 -5.79 5.39 3.03
N THR A 80 -5.48 5.81 1.80
CA THR A 80 -6.31 6.76 1.04
C THR A 80 -7.70 6.19 0.79
N LEU A 81 -7.81 4.93 0.35
CA LEU A 81 -9.09 4.28 0.09
C LEU A 81 -9.92 4.12 1.37
N VAL A 82 -9.29 3.74 2.48
CA VAL A 82 -9.95 3.68 3.80
C VAL A 82 -10.47 5.05 4.22
N SER A 83 -9.67 6.10 4.04
CA SER A 83 -10.04 7.48 4.39
C SER A 83 -11.22 7.97 3.54
N VAL A 84 -11.22 7.68 2.25
CA VAL A 84 -12.33 8.02 1.35
C VAL A 84 -13.60 7.27 1.76
N ALA A 85 -13.50 5.98 2.09
CA ALA A 85 -14.64 5.19 2.57
C ALA A 85 -15.23 5.77 3.86
N ALA A 86 -14.39 6.20 4.81
CA ALA A 86 -14.83 6.83 6.05
C ALA A 86 -15.58 8.15 5.81
N ASN A 87 -15.07 8.98 4.88
CA ASN A 87 -15.73 10.24 4.52
C ASN A 87 -17.13 10.02 3.90
N TYR A 88 -17.30 8.96 3.10
CA TYR A 88 -18.61 8.61 2.56
C TYR A 88 -19.59 8.12 3.64
N GLU A 89 -19.13 7.32 4.60
CA GLU A 89 -19.96 6.88 5.74
C GLU A 89 -20.42 8.06 6.60
N GLU A 90 -19.52 9.00 6.89
CA GLU A 90 -19.84 10.20 7.67
C GLU A 90 -20.88 11.06 6.94
N GLY A 91 -20.68 11.31 5.65
CA GLY A 91 -21.63 12.07 4.82
C GLY A 91 -23.01 11.40 4.73
N GLU A 92 -23.09 10.07 4.62
CA GLU A 92 -24.37 9.35 4.62
C GLU A 92 -25.08 9.44 5.98
N ALA A 93 -24.33 9.34 7.09
CA ALA A 93 -24.87 9.46 8.44
C ALA A 93 -25.42 10.86 8.75
N GLU A 94 -24.70 11.91 8.34
CA GLU A 94 -25.14 13.31 8.46
C GLU A 94 -26.41 13.57 7.65
N GLY A 95 -26.42 13.13 6.38
CA GLY A 95 -27.59 13.26 5.50
C GLY A 95 -28.83 12.56 6.05
N ALA A 96 -28.68 11.32 6.55
CA ALA A 96 -29.76 10.56 7.15
C ALA A 96 -30.32 11.19 8.43
N THR A 97 -29.48 11.91 9.18
CA THR A 97 -29.90 12.64 10.38
C THR A 97 -30.65 13.93 10.02
N GLY A 98 -30.15 14.69 9.05
CA GLY A 98 -30.80 15.91 8.56
C GLY A 98 -32.13 15.67 7.82
N PHE A 99 -32.34 14.49 7.24
CA PHE A 99 -33.65 14.09 6.70
C PHE A 99 -34.66 13.81 7.81
N ARG A 100 -34.31 12.97 8.79
CA ARG A 100 -35.20 12.65 9.92
C ARG A 100 -35.61 13.89 10.71
N GLN A 101 -34.70 14.85 10.90
CA GLN A 101 -34.99 16.07 11.65
C GLN A 101 -35.99 17.00 10.92
N ARG A 102 -35.95 17.02 9.58
CA ARG A 102 -36.92 17.76 8.76
C ARG A 102 -38.28 17.08 8.71
N GLU A 103 -38.31 15.75 8.68
CA GLU A 103 -39.55 14.97 8.71
C GLU A 103 -40.31 15.18 10.04
N SER A 104 -39.61 15.10 11.18
CA SER A 104 -40.18 15.42 12.49
C SER A 104 -40.68 16.86 12.64
N ALA A 105 -40.10 17.82 11.91
CA ALA A 105 -40.53 19.21 11.93
C ALA A 105 -41.82 19.44 11.11
N LEU A 106 -42.06 18.62 10.08
CA LEU A 106 -43.26 18.70 9.24
C LEU A 106 -44.45 17.93 9.80
N GLU A 107 -44.21 16.89 10.61
CA GLU A 107 -45.27 16.12 11.29
C GLU A 107 -45.76 16.77 12.60
N GLY A 108 -45.09 17.82 13.07
CA GLY A 108 -45.41 18.54 14.30
C GLY A 108 -46.27 19.80 14.13
N GLU A 109 -46.65 20.17 12.91
CA GLU A 109 -47.63 21.23 12.58
C GLU A 109 -49.04 20.67 12.37
#